data_AF-A0A5S9MJD4-F1
#
_entry.id   AF-A0A5S9MJD4-F1
#
_cell.length_a   1.000
_cell.length_b   1.000
_cell.length_c   1.000
_cell.angle_alpha   90.00
_cell.angle_beta   90.00
_cell.angle_gamma   90.00
#
_symmetry.space_group_name_H-M   'P 1'
#
loop_
_entity.id
_entity.type
_entity.pdbx_description
1 polymer ?
#
loop_
_entity_poly.entity_id
_entity_poly.type
_entity_poly.pdbx_seq_one_letter_code
_entity_poly.pdbx_strand_id
1 'polypeptide(L)'
;MYDRDGSLISEIVSNDENRVFVKYDNIPEPVKELFLRSEDRNFYDHKGIDFMGVVRALAANVKNHGISQGASTITQQLSRNLYLSHERSFSRKFTELLYSYELERKFSKDEILKAI
;
A
#
# COMPACT_ATOMS: atom_id res chain seq x y z
N MET A 1 -29.56 4.07 -0.53
CA MET A 1 -30.58 4.97 0.04
C MET A 1 -30.22 6.41 -0.29
N TYR A 2 -31.21 7.14 -0.80
CA TYR A 2 -31.12 8.55 -1.17
C TYR A 2 -32.11 9.35 -0.32
N ASP A 3 -31.82 10.62 -0.07
CA ASP A 3 -32.69 11.54 0.66
C ASP A 3 -33.76 12.17 -0.26
N ARG A 4 -34.63 13.00 0.31
CA ARG A 4 -35.74 13.65 -0.42
C ARG A 4 -35.27 14.60 -1.53
N ASP A 5 -34.04 15.10 -1.43
CA ASP A 5 -33.38 16.00 -2.39
C ASP A 5 -32.50 15.21 -3.38
N GLY A 6 -32.51 13.88 -3.33
CA GLY A 6 -31.78 13.00 -4.24
C GLY A 6 -30.30 12.81 -3.88
N SER A 7 -29.87 13.29 -2.71
CA SER A 7 -28.50 13.09 -2.24
C SER A 7 -28.30 11.68 -1.71
N LEU A 8 -27.19 11.02 -2.09
CA LEU A 8 -26.86 9.67 -1.61
C LEU A 8 -26.59 9.71 -0.10
N ILE A 9 -27.44 9.06 0.69
CA ILE A 9 -27.28 8.95 2.17
C ILE A 9 -26.42 7.73 2.52
N SER A 10 -26.64 6.61 1.83
CA SER A 10 -25.97 5.35 2.14
C SER A 10 -25.99 4.42 0.93
N GLU A 11 -24.84 3.89 0.55
CA GLU A 11 -24.76 2.78 -0.39
C GLU A 11 -24.80 1.48 0.41
N ILE A 12 -25.68 0.54 0.02
CA ILE A 12 -25.69 -0.80 0.63
C ILE A 12 -24.49 -1.52 0.03
N VAL A 13 -23.41 -1.59 0.80
CA VAL A 13 -22.18 -2.26 0.37
C VAL A 13 -22.33 -3.76 0.64
N SER A 14 -22.37 -4.56 -0.43
CA SER A 14 -22.59 -6.02 -0.37
C SER A 14 -21.39 -6.83 0.14
N ASN A 15 -20.25 -6.18 0.38
CA ASN A 15 -19.05 -6.73 0.99
C ASN A 15 -18.66 -5.78 2.13
N ASP A 16 -18.24 -6.27 3.30
CA ASP A 16 -18.00 -5.56 4.57
C ASP A 16 -17.07 -4.31 4.58
N GLU A 17 -16.76 -3.70 3.44
CA GLU A 17 -15.85 -2.56 3.32
C GLU A 17 -16.50 -1.34 2.67
N ASN A 18 -16.77 -0.30 3.47
CA ASN A 18 -17.25 0.99 2.99
C ASN A 18 -16.15 1.76 2.24
N ARG A 19 -15.91 1.39 0.97
CA ARG A 19 -14.92 2.02 0.09
C ARG A 19 -15.55 3.18 -0.67
N VAL A 20 -15.04 4.39 -0.45
CA VAL A 20 -15.34 5.55 -1.31
C VAL A 20 -14.26 5.65 -2.37
N PHE A 21 -14.63 5.44 -3.63
CA PHE A 21 -13.68 5.59 -4.74
C PHE A 21 -13.37 7.07 -4.98
N VAL A 22 -12.11 7.46 -4.79
CA VAL A 22 -11.61 8.81 -5.07
C VAL A 22 -10.69 8.73 -6.28
N LYS A 23 -10.92 9.58 -7.29
CA LYS A 23 -10.00 9.69 -8.42
C LYS A 23 -8.65 10.19 -7.91
N TYR A 24 -7.57 9.56 -8.33
CA TYR A 24 -6.21 9.95 -7.92
C TYR A 24 -5.89 11.43 -8.14
N ASP A 25 -6.37 12.00 -9.24
CA ASP A 25 -6.15 13.41 -9.59
C ASP A 25 -6.91 14.38 -8.66
N ASN A 26 -7.89 13.89 -7.90
CA ASN A 26 -8.60 14.66 -6.88
C ASN A 26 -7.88 14.62 -5.52
N ILE A 27 -6.85 13.78 -5.34
CA ILE A 27 -6.09 13.71 -4.10
C ILE A 27 -5.10 14.88 -4.07
N PRO A 28 -5.16 15.77 -3.04
CA PRO A 28 -4.24 16.88 -2.94
C PRO A 28 -2.79 16.41 -2.90
N GLU A 29 -1.90 17.11 -3.61
CA GLU A 29 -0.46 16.77 -3.66
C GLU A 29 0.19 16.58 -2.29
N PRO A 30 -0.06 17.44 -1.28
CA PRO A 30 0.52 17.27 0.05
C PRO A 30 0.12 15.96 0.73
N VAL A 31 -1.07 15.43 0.42
CA VAL A 31 -1.56 14.16 0.98
C VAL A 31 -0.80 12.99 0.34
N LYS A 32 -0.61 13.02 -0.98
CA LYS A 32 0.18 12.01 -1.70
C LYS A 32 1.62 12.00 -1.20
N GLU A 33 2.24 13.16 -1.05
CA GLU A 33 3.60 13.27 -0.53
C GLU A 33 3.72 12.77 0.92
N LEU A 34 2.78 13.13 1.79
CA LEU A 34 2.75 12.65 3.17
C LEU A 34 2.63 11.12 3.23
N PHE A 35 1.73 10.56 2.43
CA PHE A 35 1.53 9.12 2.33
C PHE A 35 2.82 8.40 1.89
N LEU A 36 3.43 8.86 0.80
CA LEU A 36 4.71 8.32 0.32
C LEU A 36 5.79 8.41 1.40
N ARG A 37 5.97 9.57 2.04
CA ARG A 37 7.02 9.76 3.07
C ARG A 37 6.81 8.87 4.31
N SER A 38 5.55 8.57 4.65
CA SER A 38 5.17 7.74 5.80
C SER A 38 5.31 6.25 5.50
N GLU A 39 4.79 5.81 4.35
CA GLU A 39 4.70 4.38 4.00
C GLU A 39 5.93 3.87 3.26
N ASP A 40 6.46 4.65 2.32
CA ASP A 40 7.50 4.21 1.40
C ASP A 40 8.25 5.39 0.77
N ARG A 41 9.16 5.98 1.55
CA ARG A 41 9.84 7.25 1.20
C ARG A 41 10.59 7.19 -0.14
N ASN A 42 11.11 6.02 -0.50
CA ASN A 42 11.91 5.81 -1.70
C ASN A 42 11.09 5.12 -2.81
N PHE A 43 9.75 5.22 -2.75
CA PHE A 43 8.83 4.50 -3.62
C PHE A 43 9.21 4.58 -5.09
N TYR A 44 9.59 5.76 -5.58
CA TYR A 44 9.94 5.98 -6.98
C TYR A 44 11.32 5.43 -7.38
N ASP A 45 12.19 5.11 -6.43
CA ASP A 45 13.59 4.74 -6.70
C ASP A 45 13.79 3.22 -6.78
N HIS A 46 12.97 2.43 -6.09
CA HIS A 46 13.11 0.97 -6.04
C HIS A 46 12.14 0.25 -6.99
N LYS A 47 12.30 -1.08 -7.14
CA LYS A 47 11.40 -1.93 -7.96
C LYS A 47 10.75 -3.01 -7.09
N GLY A 48 9.81 -2.61 -6.25
CA GLY A 48 9.07 -3.49 -5.32
C GLY A 48 9.75 -3.81 -4.00
N ILE A 49 11.06 -3.60 -3.87
CA ILE A 49 11.81 -3.82 -2.62
C ILE A 49 12.78 -2.66 -2.39
N ASP A 50 12.61 -1.91 -1.29
CA ASP A 50 13.61 -0.94 -0.82
C ASP A 50 14.68 -1.66 0.02
N PHE A 51 15.79 -2.04 -0.61
CA PHE A 51 16.90 -2.70 0.09
C PHE A 51 17.48 -1.81 1.20
N MET A 52 17.63 -0.51 0.96
CA MET A 52 18.15 0.43 1.95
C MET A 52 17.14 0.63 3.10
N GLY A 53 15.85 0.64 2.78
CA GLY A 53 14.75 0.61 3.74
C GLY A 53 14.78 -0.62 4.64
N VAL A 54 14.98 -1.81 4.07
CA VAL A 54 15.12 -3.07 4.82
C VAL A 54 16.30 -3.01 5.79
N VAL A 55 17.49 -2.64 5.30
CA VAL A 55 18.70 -2.55 6.15
C VAL A 55 18.50 -1.53 7.28
N ARG A 56 17.92 -0.37 6.98
CA ARG A 56 17.62 0.68 7.97
C ARG A 56 16.64 0.21 9.04
N ALA A 57 15.56 -0.44 8.63
CA ALA A 57 14.55 -0.98 9.54
C ALA A 57 15.14 -2.08 10.43
N LEU A 58 15.98 -2.97 9.87
CA LEU A 58 16.70 -3.99 10.65
C LEU A 58 17.61 -3.34 11.69
N ALA A 59 18.44 -2.36 11.29
CA ALA A 59 19.33 -1.66 12.21
C ALA A 59 18.57 -0.93 13.34
N ALA A 60 17.46 -0.28 13.01
CA ALA A 60 16.60 0.39 13.99
C ALA A 60 15.97 -0.62 14.97
N ASN A 61 15.46 -1.74 14.45
CA ASN A 61 14.79 -2.75 15.27
C ASN A 61 15.77 -3.49 16.21
N VAL A 62 17.00 -3.74 15.76
CA VAL A 62 18.08 -4.27 16.61
C VAL A 62 18.42 -3.27 17.72
N LYS A 63 18.63 -1.99 17.36
CA LYS A 63 18.95 -0.94 18.34
C LYS A 63 17.85 -0.78 19.40
N ASN A 64 16.59 -0.85 18.99
CA ASN A 64 15.44 -0.64 19.84
C ASN A 64 14.95 -1.91 20.56
N HIS A 65 15.64 -3.05 20.40
CA HIS A 65 15.27 -4.34 20.99
C HIS A 65 13.81 -4.76 20.69
N GLY A 66 13.31 -4.41 19.50
CA GLY A 66 11.92 -4.65 19.12
C GLY A 66 11.57 -4.11 17.74
N ILE A 67 10.37 -4.43 17.25
CA ILE A 67 9.88 -3.95 15.96
C ILE A 67 9.43 -2.49 16.13
N SER A 68 10.23 -1.57 15.62
CA SER A 68 10.00 -0.11 15.65
C SER A 68 9.77 0.48 14.26
N GLN A 69 10.33 -0.14 13.22
CA GLN A 69 10.18 0.27 11.83
C GLN A 69 9.81 -0.91 10.94
N GLY A 70 8.87 -0.66 10.02
CA GLY A 70 8.52 -1.56 8.93
C GLY A 70 9.47 -1.42 7.75
N ALA A 71 9.51 -2.44 6.89
CA ALA A 71 10.33 -2.48 5.69
C ALA A 71 9.51 -2.83 4.42
N SER A 72 8.17 -2.84 4.52
CA SER A 72 7.32 -3.19 3.38
C SER A 72 7.11 -1.97 2.49
N THR A 73 7.19 -2.17 1.18
CA THR A 73 6.96 -1.13 0.17
C THR A 73 5.48 -1.04 -0.18
N ILE A 74 5.03 0.08 -0.76
CA ILE A 74 3.65 0.24 -1.26
C ILE A 74 3.28 -0.88 -2.23
N THR A 75 4.18 -1.27 -3.12
CA THR A 75 3.95 -2.38 -4.07
C THR A 75 3.71 -3.72 -3.36
N GLN A 76 4.42 -4.00 -2.25
CA GLN A 76 4.16 -5.20 -1.43
C GLN A 76 2.82 -5.13 -0.72
N GLN A 77 2.43 -3.94 -0.27
CA GLN A 77 1.11 -3.74 0.33
C GLN A 77 0.01 -3.97 -0.71
N LEU A 78 0.15 -3.42 -1.92
CA LEU A 78 -0.77 -3.65 -3.04
C LEU A 78 -0.87 -5.14 -3.40
N SER A 79 0.28 -5.81 -3.56
CA SER A 79 0.34 -7.25 -3.85
C SER A 79 -0.41 -8.08 -2.80
N ARG A 80 -0.24 -7.75 -1.53
CA ARG A 80 -0.96 -8.40 -0.42
C ARG A 80 -2.46 -8.18 -0.54
N ASN A 81 -2.89 -6.95 -0.78
CA ASN A 81 -4.30 -6.57 -0.84
C ASN A 81 -5.02 -7.20 -2.03
N LEU A 82 -4.33 -7.41 -3.16
CA LEU A 82 -4.92 -7.97 -4.38
C LEU A 82 -4.96 -9.51 -4.40
N TYR A 83 -3.93 -10.17 -3.90
CA TYR A 83 -3.69 -11.59 -4.22
C TYR A 83 -3.55 -12.52 -3.03
N LEU A 84 -3.42 -12.03 -1.80
CA LEU A 84 -3.03 -12.86 -0.66
C LEU A 84 -3.98 -12.74 0.53
N SER A 85 -4.13 -13.83 1.26
CA SER A 85 -4.79 -13.82 2.56
C SER A 85 -4.01 -12.97 3.57
N HIS A 86 -4.68 -12.48 4.61
CA HIS A 86 -4.05 -11.67 5.67
C HIS A 86 -3.29 -12.52 6.71
N GLU A 87 -3.09 -13.83 6.45
CA GLU A 87 -2.39 -14.74 7.36
C GLU A 87 -0.90 -14.41 7.47
N ARG A 88 -0.37 -14.15 8.67
CA ARG A 88 1.04 -13.76 8.84
C ARG A 88 1.98 -14.98 8.82
N SER A 89 2.47 -15.34 7.63
CA SER A 89 3.52 -16.36 7.45
C SER A 89 4.70 -15.88 6.59
N PHE A 90 5.87 -16.51 6.76
CA PHE A 90 7.05 -16.25 5.93
C PHE A 90 6.81 -16.62 4.46
N SER A 91 6.12 -17.75 4.20
CA SER A 91 5.77 -18.17 2.85
C SER A 91 4.92 -17.13 2.14
N ARG A 92 3.89 -16.58 2.81
CA ARG A 92 3.10 -15.48 2.26
C ARG A 92 3.97 -14.25 1.98
N LYS A 93 4.89 -13.90 2.88
CA LYS A 93 5.77 -12.74 2.67
C LYS A 93 6.70 -12.92 1.46
N PHE A 94 7.16 -14.14 1.20
CA PHE A 94 7.92 -14.43 -0.01
C PHE A 94 7.05 -14.30 -1.27
N THR A 95 5.81 -14.78 -1.23
CA THR A 95 4.85 -14.62 -2.33
C THR A 95 4.53 -13.15 -2.61
N GLU A 96 4.42 -12.29 -1.58
CA GLU A 96 4.30 -10.82 -1.76
C GLU A 96 5.45 -10.27 -2.59
N LEU A 97 6.70 -10.70 -2.35
CA LEU A 97 7.86 -10.22 -3.09
C LEU A 97 7.78 -10.60 -4.57
N LEU A 98 7.35 -11.83 -4.88
CA LEU A 98 7.21 -12.31 -6.25
C LEU A 98 6.15 -11.52 -7.02
N TYR A 99 4.97 -11.34 -6.44
CA TYR A 99 3.91 -10.56 -7.06
C TYR A 99 4.25 -9.07 -7.15
N SER A 100 4.93 -8.50 -6.14
CA SER A 100 5.41 -7.11 -6.21
C SER A 100 6.36 -6.90 -7.37
N TYR A 101 7.28 -7.84 -7.57
CA TYR A 101 8.19 -7.80 -8.71
C TYR A 101 7.44 -7.89 -10.05
N GLU A 102 6.41 -8.72 -10.14
CA GLU A 102 5.57 -8.81 -11.33
C GLU A 102 4.78 -7.52 -11.60
N LEU A 103 4.21 -6.91 -10.56
CA LEU A 103 3.51 -5.62 -10.66
C LEU A 103 4.45 -4.52 -11.16
N GLU A 104 5.66 -4.42 -10.61
CA GLU A 104 6.67 -3.41 -11.00
C GLU A 104 7.21 -3.61 -12.42
N ARG A 105 7.03 -4.80 -13.00
CA ARG A 105 7.36 -5.05 -14.41
C ARG A 105 6.22 -4.69 -15.36
N LYS A 106 4.97 -4.78 -14.89
CA LYS A 106 3.77 -4.59 -15.71
C LYS A 106 3.23 -3.17 -15.65
N PHE A 107 3.42 -2.49 -14.53
CA PHE A 107 2.81 -1.20 -14.23
C PHE A 107 3.88 -0.16 -13.86
N SER A 108 3.63 1.09 -14.22
CA SER A 108 4.39 2.23 -13.77
C SER A 108 4.16 2.53 -12.29
N LYS A 109 5.06 3.32 -11.68
CA LYS A 109 4.93 3.75 -10.29
C LYS A 109 3.63 4.50 -10.02
N ASP A 110 3.21 5.34 -10.94
CA ASP A 110 1.96 6.09 -10.79
C ASP A 110 0.74 5.17 -10.90
N GLU A 111 0.77 4.15 -11.76
CA GLU A 111 -0.32 3.15 -11.81
C GLU A 111 -0.40 2.32 -10.53
N ILE A 112 0.74 1.93 -9.97
CA ILE A 112 0.81 1.22 -8.69
C ILE A 112 0.27 2.11 -7.56
N LEU A 113 0.69 3.37 -7.49
CA LEU A 113 0.24 4.32 -6.47
C LEU A 113 -1.24 4.70 -6.61
N LYS A 114 -1.79 4.64 -7.82
CA LYS A 114 -3.23 4.83 -8.08
C LYS A 114 -4.09 3.64 -7.62
N ALA A 115 -3.50 2.44 -7.56
CA ALA A 115 -4.19 1.20 -7.29
C ALA A 115 -4.15 0.75 -5.81
N ILE A 116 -3.34 1.43 -4.98
CA ILE A 116 -3.19 1.15 -3.54
C ILE A 116 -4.44 1.48 -2.73
#